data_AF-A0A317YP02-F1
#
_entry.id   AF-A0A317YP02-F1
#
_cell.length_a   1.000
_cell.length_b   1.000
_cell.length_c   1.000
_cell.angle_alpha   90.00
_cell.angle_beta   90.00
_cell.angle_gamma   90.00
#
_symmetry.space_group_name_H-M   'P 1'
#
loop_
_entity.id
_entity.type
_entity.pdbx_description
1 polymer ?
#
loop_
_entity_poly.entity_id
_entity_poly.type
_entity_poly.pdbx_seq_one_letter_code
_entity_poly.pdbx_strand_id
1 'polypeptide(L)' 'MKETDLRVIKTKKALSSSLLQLLEQQLFQTITVNQICDNALVHRTTFYKHFYDKYDILEHLFNQLTKDYFA' A
#
# COMPACT_ATOMS: atom_id res chain seq x y z
N MET A 1 0.48 1.84 16.19
CA MET A 1 0.32 0.37 16.18
C MET A 1 1.71 -0.25 16.22
N LYS A 2 1.97 -1.38 16.90
CA LYS A 2 3.32 -1.98 16.90
C LYS A 2 3.63 -2.53 15.51
N GLU A 3 4.73 -2.11 14.90
CA GLU A 3 5.13 -2.51 13.54
C GLU A 3 5.27 -4.03 13.35
N THR A 4 5.52 -4.76 14.44
CA THR A 4 5.66 -6.22 14.46
C THR A 4 4.33 -6.98 14.56
N ASP A 5 3.20 -6.29 14.73
CA ASP A 5 1.88 -6.95 14.78
C ASP A 5 1.56 -7.58 13.42
N LEU A 6 1.26 -8.89 13.41
CA LEU A 6 0.91 -9.63 12.19
C LEU A 6 -0.24 -8.99 11.40
N ARG A 7 -1.18 -8.31 12.08
CA ARG A 7 -2.27 -7.58 11.41
C ARG A 7 -1.73 -6.40 10.62
N VAL A 8 -0.78 -5.65 11.18
CA VAL A 8 -0.11 -4.54 10.49
C VAL A 8 0.57 -5.03 9.22
N ILE A 9 1.35 -6.11 9.36
CA ILE A 9 2.13 -6.68 8.25
C ILE A 9 1.18 -7.14 7.14
N LYS A 10 0.13 -7.89 7.48
CA LYS A 10 -0.87 -8.37 6.51
C LYS A 10 -1.58 -7.22 5.81
N THR A 11 -1.99 -6.17 6.54
CA THR A 11 -2.68 -5.02 5.95
C THR A 11 -1.76 -4.21 5.04
N LYS A 12 -0.52 -3.89 5.48
CA LYS A 12 0.46 -3.18 4.64
C LYS A 12 0.75 -3.97 3.36
N LYS A 13 0.89 -5.30 3.45
CA LYS A 13 1.09 -6.18 2.29
C LYS A 13 -0.11 -6.14 1.34
N ALA A 14 -1.33 -6.32 1.85
CA ALA A 14 -2.55 -6.32 1.02
C ALA A 14 -2.74 -4.99 0.26
N LEU A 15 -2.56 -3.86 0.95
CA LEU A 15 -2.64 -2.55 0.34
C LEU A 15 -1.55 -2.32 -0.72
N SER A 16 -0.32 -2.76 -0.46
CA SER A 16 0.81 -2.59 -1.40
C SER A 16 0.64 -3.44 -2.66
N SER A 17 0.19 -4.70 -2.49
CA SER A 17 -0.16 -5.57 -3.61
C SER A 17 -1.31 -5.00 -4.44
N SER A 18 -2.32 -4.42 -3.79
CA SER A 18 -3.43 -3.76 -4.48
C SER A 18 -2.96 -2.58 -5.32
N LEU A 19 -2.09 -1.73 -4.78
CA LEU A 19 -1.53 -0.62 -5.53
C LEU A 19 -0.73 -1.10 -6.74
N LEU A 20 0.10 -2.13 -6.58
CA LEU A 20 0.89 -2.70 -7.68
C LEU A 20 -0.02 -3.20 -8.82
N GLN A 21 -1.09 -3.93 -8.50
CA GLN A 21 -2.07 -4.39 -9.49
C GLN A 21 -2.77 -3.24 -10.21
N LEU A 22 -3.13 -2.17 -9.50
CA LEU A 22 -3.75 -1.00 -10.12
C LEU A 22 -2.78 -0.24 -11.04
N LEU A 23 -1.49 -0.19 -10.67
CA LEU A 23 -0.44 0.42 -11.50
C LEU A 23 -0.22 -0.33 -12.83
N GLU A 24 -0.47 -1.64 -12.87
CA GLU A 24 -0.42 -2.42 -14.11
C GLU A 24 -1.58 -2.08 -15.08
N GLN A 25 -2.65 -1.46 -14.58
CA GLN A 25 -3.90 -1.24 -15.33
C GLN A 25 -4.14 0.23 -15.67
N GLN A 26 -3.64 1.17 -14.88
CA GLN A 26 -3.91 2.59 -15.05
C GLN A 26 -2.79 3.47 -14.47
N LEU A 27 -2.77 4.73 -14.90
CA LEU A 27 -1.78 5.71 -14.45
C LEU A 27 -1.94 6.00 -12.94
N PHE A 28 -0.83 6.11 -12.22
CA PHE A 28 -0.85 6.41 -10.78
C PHE A 28 -1.68 7.63 -10.40
N GLN A 29 -1.68 8.67 -11.24
CA GLN A 29 -2.45 9.89 -11.00
C GLN A 29 -3.96 9.63 -10.91
N THR A 30 -4.50 8.64 -11.64
CA THR A 30 -5.93 8.29 -11.66
C THR A 30 -6.32 7.36 -10.51
N ILE A 31 -5.35 6.67 -9.91
CA ILE A 31 -5.60 5.77 -8.77
C ILE A 31 -6.02 6.58 -7.55
N THR A 32 -7.08 6.14 -6.87
CA THR A 32 -7.59 6.72 -5.63
C THR A 32 -7.38 5.79 -4.44
N VAL A 33 -7.33 6.36 -3.23
CA VAL A 33 -7.30 5.57 -1.99
C VAL A 33 -8.48 4.61 -1.91
N ASN A 34 -9.66 4.99 -2.42
CA ASN A 34 -10.83 4.12 -2.44
C ASN A 34 -10.58 2.86 -3.27
N GLN A 35 -10.10 3.01 -4.50
CA GLN A 35 -9.82 1.86 -5.38
C GLN A 35 -8.80 0.90 -4.76
N ILE A 36 -7.76 1.44 -4.11
CA ILE A 36 -6.77 0.62 -3.39
C ILE A 36 -7.45 -0.13 -2.23
N CYS A 37 -8.25 0.56 -1.43
CA CYS A 37 -8.97 -0.02 -0.30
C CYS A 37 -9.94 -1.14 -0.75
N ASP A 38 -10.70 -0.88 -1.81
CA ASP A 38 -11.72 -1.79 -2.34
C ASP A 38 -11.07 -3.04 -2.93
N ASN A 39 -10.00 -2.89 -3.72
CA ASN A 39 -9.26 -4.02 -4.29
C ASN A 39 -8.50 -4.82 -3.21
N ALA A 40 -7.99 -4.17 -2.16
CA ALA A 40 -7.33 -4.84 -1.04
C ALA A 40 -8.30 -5.48 -0.02
N LEU A 41 -9.61 -5.24 -0.13
CA LEU A 41 -10.62 -5.60 0.88
C LEU A 41 -10.31 -5.02 2.27
N VAL A 42 -9.89 -3.75 2.32
CA VAL A 42 -9.51 -3.04 3.54
C VAL A 42 -10.35 -1.77 3.68
N HIS A 43 -10.95 -1.54 4.86
CA HIS A 43 -11.65 -0.30 5.13
C HIS A 43 -10.71 0.92 5.09
N ARG A 44 -11.19 2.05 4.56
CA ARG A 44 -10.42 3.31 4.51
C ARG A 44 -9.91 3.78 5.88
N THR A 45 -10.69 3.60 6.93
CA THR A 45 -10.26 3.94 8.30
C THR A 45 -9.08 3.09 8.75
N THR A 46 -8.96 1.86 8.25
CA THR A 46 -7.79 1.00 8.47
C THR A 46 -6.63 1.46 7.60
N PHE A 47 -6.85 1.83 6.34
CA PHE A 47 -5.81 2.42 5.48
C PHE A 47 -5.11 3.59 6.17
N TYR A 48 -5.87 4.56 6.70
CA TYR A 48 -5.32 5.74 7.37
C TYR A 48 -4.65 5.46 8.73
N LYS A 49 -4.71 4.22 9.24
CA LYS A 49 -3.88 3.79 10.38
C LYS A 49 -2.47 3.35 9.95
N HIS A 50 -2.27 3.15 8.64
CA HIS A 50 -1.04 2.59 8.07
C HIS A 50 -0.33 3.55 7.13
N PHE A 51 -1.09 4.33 6.36
CA PHE A 51 -0.56 5.26 5.36
C PHE A 51 -1.32 6.58 5.38
N TYR A 52 -0.62 7.68 5.11
CA TYR A 52 -1.24 9.01 5.03
C TYR A 52 -2.06 9.18 3.75
N ASP A 53 -1.54 8.73 2.62
CA ASP A 53 -2.18 8.82 1.31
C ASP A 53 -1.60 7.79 0.32
N LYS A 54 -1.96 7.91 -0.97
CA LYS A 54 -1.47 6.99 -2.01
C LYS A 54 0.03 7.16 -2.32
N TYR A 55 0.65 8.28 -1.97
CA TYR A 55 2.07 8.53 -2.19
C TYR A 55 2.92 7.85 -1.12
N ASP A 56 2.43 7.80 0.13
CA ASP A 56 3.10 7.10 1.23
C ASP A 56 3.21 5.59 0.98
N ILE A 57 2.14 4.96 0.49
CA ILE A 57 2.20 3.56 0.03
C ILE A 57 3.04 3.38 -1.24
N LEU A 58 3.05 4.41 -2.10
CA LEU A 58 4.04 4.72 -3.14
C LEU A 58 5.46 4.36 -2.72
N GLU A 59 5.92 5.19 -1.79
CA GLU A 59 7.25 5.17 -1.23
C GLU A 59 7.54 3.85 -0.49
N HIS A 60 6.56 3.34 0.27
CA HIS A 60 6.70 2.04 0.93
C HIS A 60 6.98 0.91 -0.07
N LEU A 61 6.22 0.85 -1.16
CA LEU A 61 6.40 -0.15 -2.21
C LEU A 61 7.78 -0.01 -2.88
N PHE A 62 8.20 1.21 -3.23
CA PHE A 62 9.53 1.45 -3.81
C PHE A 62 10.65 1.01 -2.87
N ASN A 63 10.57 1.37 -1.59
CA ASN A 63 11.55 0.97 -0.59
C ASN A 63 11.61 -0.55 -0.44
N GLN A 64 10.48 -1.27 -0.54
CA GLN A 64 10.48 -2.73 -0.51
C GLN A 64 11.12 -3.36 -1.76
N LEU A 65 10.81 -2.85 -2.95
CA LEU A 65 11.32 -3.40 -4.21
C LEU A 65 12.81 -3.12 -4.44
N THR A 66 13.28 -1.98 -3.96
CA THR A 66 14.66 -1.53 -4.19
C THR A 66 15.61 -1.92 -3.06
N LYS A 67 15.09 -2.46 -1.95
CA LYS A 67 15.88 -2.78 -0.76
C LYS A 67 17.14 -3.58 -1.06
N ASP A 68 17.02 -4.60 -1.91
CA ASP A 68 18.12 -5.52 -2.22
C ASP A 68 19.17 -4.91 -3.17
N TYR A 69 18.85 -3.79 -3.83
CA TYR A 69 19.77 -3.09 -4.73
C TYR A 69 20.66 -2.07 -4.00
N PHE A 70 20.25 -1.64 -2.80
CA PHE A 70 20.97 -0.64 -1.99
C PHE A 70 21.53 -1.23 -0.68
N ALA A 71 21.52 -2.57 -0.57
CA ALA A 71 22.05 -3.32 0.58
C ALA A 71 23.56 -3.59 0.46
#